data_AF-A0A6V8PYW0-F1
#
_entry.id   AF-A0A6V8PYW0-F1
#
_cell.length_a   1.000
_cell.length_b   1.000
_cell.length_c   1.000
_cell.angle_alpha   90.00
_cell.angle_beta   90.00
_cell.angle_gamma   90.00
#
_symmetry.space_group_name_H-M   'P 1'
#
loop_
_entity.id
_entity.type
_entity.pdbx_description
1 polymer ?
#
loop_
_entity_poly.entity_id
_entity_poly.type
_entity_poly.pdbx_seq_one_letter_code
_entity_poly.pdbx_strand_id
1 'polypeptide(L)'
;DDGMEPYVKESTGLVSATAFSGPKLKWILDNVPGVREKAEEGEAIFGNIDTWLIWWLTGGPDGGAHVTDFSNASRTMLMNLKALDWDQKILDYLDIPRQMLPTIRPSSDKRFYGLTPESGPVGGEVPVCGDLGDQQAALVGQTCFSPGEAKNTYGTGCFLWLNTGNRIVPSPSGLLTTVAYGV
;
A
#
# COMPACT_ATOMS: atom_id res chain seq x y z
N ASP A 1 -0.83 11.81 -23.44
CA ASP A 1 -0.39 12.41 -22.17
C ASP A 1 -1.16 13.66 -21.87
N ASP A 2 -1.96 13.60 -20.83
CA ASP A 2 -2.67 14.72 -20.18
C ASP A 2 -1.79 15.47 -19.16
N GLY A 3 -0.49 15.16 -19.13
CA GLY A 3 0.50 15.88 -18.32
C GLY A 3 0.60 15.41 -16.87
N MET A 4 -0.07 14.32 -16.47
CA MET A 4 -0.01 13.83 -15.08
C MET A 4 1.24 13.03 -14.74
N GLU A 5 1.91 12.42 -15.73
CA GLU A 5 3.09 11.55 -15.51
C GLU A 5 4.19 12.19 -14.65
N PRO A 6 4.63 13.45 -14.89
CA PRO A 6 5.65 14.07 -14.05
C PRO A 6 5.23 14.22 -12.59
N TYR A 7 3.94 14.53 -12.36
CA TYR A 7 3.40 14.67 -11.01
C TYR A 7 3.27 13.32 -10.30
N VAL A 8 2.78 12.29 -11.01
CA VAL A 8 2.73 10.92 -10.48
C VAL A 8 4.12 10.46 -10.07
N LYS A 9 5.13 10.69 -10.91
CA LYS A 9 6.52 10.33 -10.60
C LYS A 9 7.09 11.11 -9.42
N GLU A 10 6.83 12.40 -9.33
CA GLU A 10 7.30 13.22 -8.20
C GLU A 10 6.64 12.81 -6.88
N SER A 11 5.32 12.60 -6.90
CA SER A 11 4.53 12.31 -5.69
C SER A 11 4.73 10.88 -5.20
N THR A 12 4.66 9.90 -6.11
CA THR A 12 4.56 8.47 -5.77
C THR A 12 5.88 7.72 -5.95
N GLY A 13 6.84 8.30 -6.69
CA GLY A 13 8.07 7.60 -7.10
C GLY A 13 7.85 6.50 -8.14
N LEU A 14 6.62 6.36 -8.66
CA LEU A 14 6.24 5.39 -9.69
C LEU A 14 6.07 6.05 -11.06
N VAL A 15 5.89 5.22 -12.08
CA VAL A 15 5.51 5.65 -13.44
C VAL A 15 4.06 5.26 -13.69
N SER A 16 3.37 5.87 -14.66
CA SER A 16 2.05 5.36 -15.06
C SER A 16 2.22 4.00 -15.75
N ALA A 17 1.77 2.94 -15.07
CA ALA A 17 1.82 1.58 -15.59
C ALA A 17 0.66 0.74 -15.07
N THR A 18 0.32 -0.29 -15.84
CA THR A 18 -0.76 -1.25 -15.53
C THR A 18 -0.46 -2.18 -14.35
N ALA A 19 0.77 -2.14 -13.84
CA ALA A 19 1.20 -2.95 -12.69
C ALA A 19 0.64 -2.44 -11.35
N PHE A 20 0.29 -1.14 -11.26
CA PHE A 20 -0.10 -0.51 -9.99
C PHE A 20 -1.61 -0.58 -9.73
N SER A 21 -2.00 -0.37 -8.47
CA SER A 21 -3.37 -0.61 -8.01
C SER A 21 -4.35 0.47 -8.47
N GLY A 22 -3.93 1.74 -8.51
CA GLY A 22 -4.78 2.90 -8.84
C GLY A 22 -5.53 2.75 -10.18
N PRO A 23 -4.85 2.46 -11.30
CA PRO A 23 -5.52 2.24 -12.57
C PRO A 23 -6.50 1.05 -12.57
N LYS A 24 -6.22 0.00 -11.79
CA LYS A 24 -7.13 -1.15 -11.63
C LYS A 24 -8.38 -0.77 -10.85
N LEU A 25 -8.21 -0.01 -9.77
CA LEU A 25 -9.32 0.49 -8.96
C LEU A 25 -10.23 1.40 -9.78
N LYS A 26 -9.65 2.35 -10.53
CA LYS A 26 -10.40 3.18 -11.49
C LYS A 26 -11.19 2.33 -12.46
N TRP A 27 -10.54 1.32 -13.07
CA TRP A 27 -11.21 0.43 -14.00
C TRP A 27 -12.40 -0.29 -13.35
N ILE A 28 -12.27 -0.78 -12.11
CA ILE A 28 -13.37 -1.42 -11.38
C ILE A 28 -14.52 -0.43 -11.17
N LEU A 29 -14.24 0.78 -10.70
CA LEU A 29 -15.24 1.82 -10.46
C LEU A 29 -16.00 2.23 -11.73
N ASP A 30 -15.32 2.22 -12.88
CA ASP A 30 -15.90 2.63 -14.16
C ASP A 30 -16.64 1.48 -14.88
N ASN A 31 -16.35 0.21 -14.55
CA ASN A 31 -16.82 -0.93 -15.34
C ASN A 31 -17.67 -1.94 -14.54
N VAL A 32 -17.64 -1.95 -13.22
CA VAL A 32 -18.47 -2.85 -12.40
C VAL A 32 -19.72 -2.10 -11.92
N PRO A 33 -20.93 -2.45 -12.41
CA PRO A 33 -22.15 -1.73 -12.07
C PRO A 33 -22.39 -1.64 -10.55
N GLY A 34 -22.74 -0.44 -10.08
CA GLY A 34 -23.08 -0.16 -8.67
C GLY A 34 -21.90 -0.05 -7.70
N VAL A 35 -20.67 -0.39 -8.10
CA VAL A 35 -19.52 -0.33 -7.16
C VAL A 35 -19.15 1.11 -6.83
N ARG A 36 -19.24 2.04 -7.79
CA ARG A 36 -18.98 3.46 -7.57
C ARG A 36 -19.92 4.06 -6.53
N GLU A 37 -21.23 3.88 -6.73
CA GLU A 37 -22.27 4.34 -5.81
C GLU A 37 -22.01 3.81 -4.39
N LYS A 38 -21.74 2.50 -4.25
CA LYS A 38 -21.38 1.90 -2.96
C LYS A 38 -20.11 2.45 -2.34
N ALA A 39 -19.09 2.78 -3.14
CA ALA A 39 -17.86 3.38 -2.65
C ALA A 39 -18.09 4.84 -2.17
N GLU A 40 -19.01 5.56 -2.80
CA GLU A 40 -19.46 6.90 -2.42
C GLU A 40 -20.38 6.88 -1.19
N GLU A 41 -21.10 5.78 -0.96
CA GLU A 41 -21.94 5.54 0.24
C GLU A 41 -21.15 4.96 1.41
N GLY A 42 -19.89 4.55 1.21
CA GLY A 42 -19.06 3.91 2.22
C GLY A 42 -19.37 2.42 2.45
N GLU A 43 -20.13 1.79 1.55
CA GLU A 43 -20.47 0.36 1.56
C GLU A 43 -19.45 -0.51 0.80
N ALA A 44 -18.55 0.11 0.04
CA ALA A 44 -17.44 -0.58 -0.64
C ALA A 44 -16.10 0.03 -0.21
N ILE A 45 -15.16 -0.86 0.14
CA ILE A 45 -13.80 -0.51 0.51
C ILE A 45 -12.78 -1.10 -0.46
N PHE A 46 -11.67 -0.40 -0.63
CA PHE A 46 -10.49 -0.85 -1.37
C PHE A 46 -9.46 -1.44 -0.40
N GLY A 47 -8.68 -2.41 -0.88
CA GLY A 47 -7.53 -2.91 -0.15
C GLY A 47 -6.56 -3.63 -1.08
N ASN A 48 -5.28 -3.54 -0.74
CA ASN A 48 -4.29 -4.51 -1.20
C ASN A 48 -4.51 -5.85 -0.46
N ILE A 49 -3.69 -6.86 -0.75
CA ILE A 49 -3.88 -8.20 -0.15
C ILE A 49 -3.64 -8.16 1.37
N ASP A 50 -2.69 -7.35 1.83
CA ASP A 50 -2.46 -7.04 3.25
C ASP A 50 -3.73 -6.51 3.92
N THR A 51 -4.33 -5.44 3.38
CA THR A 51 -5.59 -4.88 3.88
C THR A 51 -6.70 -5.93 3.96
N TRP A 52 -6.86 -6.74 2.92
CA TRP A 52 -7.88 -7.79 2.89
C TRP A 52 -7.67 -8.82 4.01
N LEU A 53 -6.43 -9.29 4.19
CA LEU A 53 -6.10 -10.26 5.22
C LEU A 53 -6.26 -9.66 6.62
N ILE A 54 -5.75 -8.44 6.86
CA ILE A 54 -5.87 -7.76 8.14
C ILE A 54 -7.34 -7.53 8.49
N TRP A 55 -8.15 -7.07 7.54
CA TRP A 55 -9.58 -6.83 7.73
C TRP A 55 -10.30 -8.10 8.21
N TRP A 56 -10.13 -9.22 7.51
CA TRP A 56 -10.74 -10.49 7.92
C TRP A 56 -10.18 -11.06 9.22
N LEU A 57 -8.87 -10.96 9.44
CA LEU A 57 -8.24 -11.45 10.66
C LEU A 57 -8.77 -10.72 11.90
N THR A 58 -9.14 -9.45 11.76
CA THR A 58 -9.52 -8.57 12.88
C THR A 58 -11.04 -8.38 13.04
N GLY A 59 -11.85 -9.18 12.35
CA GLY A 59 -13.32 -9.20 12.55
C GLY A 59 -14.15 -8.93 11.29
N GLY A 60 -13.53 -8.54 10.19
CA GLY A 60 -14.22 -8.36 8.91
C GLY A 60 -15.40 -7.38 9.00
N PRO A 61 -16.61 -7.77 8.56
CA PRO A 61 -17.80 -6.92 8.68
C PRO A 61 -18.14 -6.52 10.12
N ASP A 62 -17.70 -7.28 11.12
CA ASP A 62 -17.98 -7.06 12.54
C ASP A 62 -16.96 -6.12 13.22
N GLY A 63 -16.33 -5.23 12.45
CA GLY A 63 -15.38 -4.23 12.98
C GLY A 63 -13.90 -4.47 12.63
N GLY A 64 -13.63 -5.20 11.56
CA GLY A 64 -12.29 -5.44 11.04
C GLY A 64 -11.52 -4.16 10.73
N ALA A 65 -10.24 -4.15 11.06
CA ALA A 65 -9.34 -3.04 10.81
C ALA A 65 -9.08 -2.86 9.31
N HIS A 66 -9.55 -1.74 8.76
CA HIS A 66 -9.33 -1.34 7.37
C HIS A 66 -8.05 -0.50 7.25
N VAL A 67 -6.91 -1.18 7.17
CA VAL A 67 -5.57 -0.57 7.18
C VAL A 67 -4.64 -1.16 6.12
N THR A 68 -3.59 -0.43 5.79
CA THR A 68 -2.45 -0.88 4.95
C THR A 68 -1.17 -0.24 5.48
N ASP A 69 -0.01 -0.87 5.28
CA ASP A 69 1.25 -0.25 5.66
C ASP A 69 1.82 0.72 4.58
N PHE A 70 2.83 1.49 4.97
CA PHE A 70 3.52 2.40 4.04
C PHE A 70 4.10 1.68 2.81
N SER A 71 4.61 0.45 2.99
CA SER A 71 5.26 -0.27 1.91
C SER A 71 4.25 -0.69 0.84
N ASN A 72 3.09 -1.26 1.21
CA ASN A 72 2.00 -1.61 0.30
C ASN A 72 1.33 -0.38 -0.30
N ALA A 73 1.00 0.64 0.52
CA ALA A 73 0.43 1.90 0.04
C ALA A 73 1.31 2.57 -1.03
N SER A 74 2.64 2.52 -0.88
CA SER A 74 3.57 3.07 -1.88
C SER A 74 3.59 2.32 -3.22
N ARG A 75 2.91 1.17 -3.34
CA ARG A 75 2.77 0.41 -4.60
C ARG A 75 1.44 0.66 -5.31
N THR A 76 0.58 1.49 -4.73
CA THR A 76 -0.75 1.77 -5.28
C THR A 76 -0.73 2.78 -6.43
N MET A 77 0.30 3.64 -6.51
CA MET A 77 0.30 4.89 -7.30
C MET A 77 -0.64 5.97 -6.74
N LEU A 78 -1.20 5.78 -5.55
CA LEU A 78 -2.13 6.72 -4.91
C LEU A 78 -1.53 7.41 -3.68
N MET A 79 -0.40 6.93 -3.14
CA MET A 79 0.23 7.49 -1.94
C MET A 79 1.32 8.50 -2.31
N ASN A 80 1.30 9.65 -1.62
CA ASN A 80 2.38 10.63 -1.66
C ASN A 80 3.52 10.21 -0.73
N LEU A 81 4.74 10.03 -1.28
CA LEU A 81 5.90 9.56 -0.52
C LEU A 81 6.40 10.55 0.54
N LYS A 82 6.17 11.85 0.35
CA LYS A 82 6.60 12.90 1.31
C LYS A 82 5.64 12.99 2.48
N ALA A 83 4.34 12.95 2.19
CA ALA A 83 3.29 13.07 3.21
C ALA A 83 2.98 11.76 3.93
N LEU A 84 3.34 10.60 3.32
CA LEU A 84 2.94 9.26 3.76
C LEU A 84 1.41 9.13 3.92
N ASP A 85 0.69 9.75 2.99
CA ASP A 85 -0.76 9.80 2.95
C ASP A 85 -1.26 9.72 1.50
N TRP A 86 -2.54 9.43 1.31
CA TRP A 86 -3.16 9.38 -0.02
C TRP A 86 -3.11 10.77 -0.69
N ASP A 87 -2.65 10.80 -1.94
CA ASP A 87 -2.47 12.01 -2.74
C ASP A 87 -3.80 12.44 -3.37
N GLN A 88 -4.42 13.49 -2.81
CA GLN A 88 -5.73 13.94 -3.24
C GLN A 88 -5.79 14.31 -4.74
N LYS A 89 -4.72 14.89 -5.30
CA LYS A 89 -4.71 15.28 -6.71
C LYS A 89 -4.71 14.06 -7.63
N ILE A 90 -4.05 12.97 -7.24
CA ILE A 90 -4.13 11.70 -7.99
C ILE A 90 -5.51 11.06 -7.82
N LEU A 91 -6.08 11.09 -6.62
CA LEU A 91 -7.43 10.57 -6.37
C LEU A 91 -8.49 11.29 -7.21
N ASP A 92 -8.45 12.63 -7.24
CA ASP A 92 -9.37 13.45 -8.04
C ASP A 92 -9.21 13.15 -9.53
N TYR A 93 -7.97 13.02 -10.00
CA TYR A 93 -7.68 12.72 -11.40
C TYR A 93 -8.16 11.32 -11.81
N LEU A 94 -8.04 10.32 -10.93
CA LEU A 94 -8.53 8.96 -11.19
C LEU A 94 -10.02 8.79 -10.85
N ASP A 95 -10.65 9.81 -10.25
CA ASP A 95 -12.01 9.80 -9.76
C ASP A 95 -12.27 8.66 -8.77
N ILE A 96 -11.43 8.59 -7.73
CA ILE A 96 -11.46 7.58 -6.66
C ILE A 96 -11.93 8.24 -5.34
N PRO A 97 -13.04 7.79 -4.73
CA PRO A 97 -13.52 8.34 -3.47
C PRO A 97 -12.59 7.97 -2.32
N ARG A 98 -11.95 8.97 -1.71
CA ARG A 98 -10.94 8.78 -0.65
C ARG A 98 -11.41 7.89 0.51
N GLN A 99 -12.68 7.97 0.88
CA GLN A 99 -13.24 7.23 2.02
C GLN A 99 -13.20 5.70 1.85
N MET A 100 -13.08 5.19 0.61
CA MET A 100 -12.96 3.76 0.37
C MET A 100 -11.56 3.23 0.67
N LEU A 101 -10.56 4.11 0.84
CA LEU A 101 -9.16 3.73 1.00
C LEU A 101 -8.84 3.40 2.46
N PRO A 102 -7.97 2.40 2.71
CA PRO A 102 -7.58 2.04 4.07
C PRO A 102 -6.78 3.15 4.74
N THR A 103 -6.79 3.17 6.07
CA THR A 103 -5.87 4.04 6.80
C THR A 103 -4.43 3.54 6.65
N ILE A 104 -3.53 4.42 6.23
CA ILE A 104 -2.10 4.09 6.11
C ILE A 104 -1.45 4.10 7.50
N ARG A 105 -0.70 3.04 7.84
CA ARG A 105 -0.03 2.85 9.13
C ARG A 105 1.46 2.48 8.95
N PRO A 106 2.29 2.65 9.99
CA PRO A 106 3.64 2.07 10.01
C PRO A 106 3.60 0.55 9.87
N SER A 107 4.59 -0.01 9.19
CA SER A 107 4.76 -1.47 8.96
C SER A 107 4.91 -2.30 10.24
N SER A 108 5.40 -1.69 11.31
CA SER A 108 5.39 -2.23 12.67
C SER A 108 4.82 -1.18 13.59
N ASP A 109 3.63 -1.40 14.14
CA ASP A 109 2.93 -0.38 14.92
C ASP A 109 2.76 -0.80 16.38
N LYS A 110 3.27 0.01 17.30
CA LYS A 110 3.15 -0.24 18.76
C LYS A 110 1.71 -0.24 19.27
N ARG A 111 0.78 0.38 18.55
CA ARG A 111 -0.66 0.37 18.87
C ARG A 111 -1.39 -0.83 18.24
N PHE A 112 -0.68 -1.63 17.44
CA PHE A 112 -1.21 -2.71 16.63
C PHE A 112 -2.29 -2.19 15.64
N TYR A 113 -2.72 -3.04 14.73
CA TYR A 113 -3.80 -2.73 13.77
C TYR A 113 -5.16 -3.17 14.31
N GLY A 114 -5.17 -4.29 15.02
CA GLY A 114 -6.34 -4.88 15.67
C GLY A 114 -5.96 -6.18 16.36
N LEU A 115 -6.95 -6.79 17.01
CA LEU A 115 -6.84 -8.12 17.61
C LEU A 115 -7.64 -9.10 16.76
N THR A 116 -7.17 -10.34 16.65
CA THR A 116 -8.02 -11.42 16.14
C THR A 116 -9.14 -11.72 17.14
N PRO A 117 -10.37 -12.05 16.70
CA PRO A 117 -11.42 -12.47 17.62
C PRO A 117 -11.17 -13.89 18.13
N GLU A 118 -11.64 -14.21 19.34
CA GLU A 118 -11.56 -15.57 19.90
C GLU A 118 -12.26 -16.61 19.01
N SER A 119 -13.37 -16.22 18.37
CA SER A 119 -14.11 -17.03 17.40
C SER A 119 -13.44 -17.11 16.03
N GLY A 120 -12.34 -16.39 15.82
CA GLY A 120 -11.62 -16.29 14.56
C GLY A 120 -10.70 -17.49 14.29
N PRO A 121 -9.99 -17.48 13.14
CA PRO A 121 -9.17 -18.60 12.69
C PRO A 121 -7.97 -18.92 13.61
N VAL A 122 -7.58 -17.99 14.48
CA VAL A 122 -6.47 -18.14 15.43
C VAL A 122 -6.93 -18.65 16.80
N GLY A 123 -8.25 -18.68 17.07
CA GLY A 123 -8.82 -19.23 18.30
C GLY A 123 -8.48 -18.44 19.57
N GLY A 124 -8.20 -17.14 19.46
CA GLY A 124 -7.82 -16.27 20.58
C GLY A 124 -7.53 -14.84 20.14
N GLU A 125 -7.29 -13.96 21.11
CA GLU A 125 -6.89 -12.57 20.87
C GLU A 125 -5.38 -12.46 20.63
N VAL A 126 -5.00 -12.37 19.35
CA VAL A 126 -3.61 -12.18 18.93
C VAL A 126 -3.46 -10.81 18.26
N PRO A 127 -2.50 -9.97 18.68
CA PRO A 127 -2.19 -8.72 18.02
C PRO A 127 -1.77 -8.90 16.57
N VAL A 128 -2.47 -8.24 15.65
CA VAL A 128 -2.01 -8.03 14.28
C VAL A 128 -1.26 -6.71 14.25
N CYS A 129 0.06 -6.73 14.15
CA CYS A 129 0.91 -5.54 14.34
C CYS A 129 2.08 -5.42 13.35
N GLY A 130 2.15 -6.30 12.34
CA GLY A 130 3.19 -6.30 11.32
C GLY A 130 2.57 -6.43 9.94
N ASP A 131 2.95 -5.56 9.03
CA ASP A 131 2.53 -5.59 7.63
C ASP A 131 3.62 -4.99 6.74
N LEU A 132 4.06 -5.75 5.74
CA LEU A 132 5.09 -5.39 4.78
C LEU A 132 4.79 -6.07 3.45
N GLY A 133 4.91 -5.32 2.36
CA GLY A 133 4.97 -5.88 1.01
C GLY A 133 6.11 -6.91 0.90
N ASP A 134 5.91 -7.98 0.16
CA ASP A 134 6.79 -9.15 0.11
C ASP A 134 8.28 -8.83 -0.13
N GLN A 135 8.58 -7.93 -1.07
CA GLN A 135 9.94 -7.57 -1.41
C GLN A 135 10.59 -6.71 -0.32
N GLN A 136 9.81 -5.85 0.33
CA GLN A 136 10.23 -5.05 1.47
C GLN A 136 10.41 -5.91 2.73
N ALA A 137 9.53 -6.87 2.96
CA ALA A 137 9.66 -7.87 4.02
C ALA A 137 10.96 -8.67 3.84
N ALA A 138 11.30 -9.06 2.62
CA ALA A 138 12.58 -9.72 2.33
C ALA A 138 13.79 -8.80 2.55
N LEU A 139 13.68 -7.48 2.34
CA LEU A 139 14.73 -6.52 2.66
C LEU A 139 14.96 -6.43 4.18
N VAL A 140 13.88 -6.37 4.96
CA VAL A 140 13.92 -6.40 6.44
C VAL A 140 14.47 -7.72 6.95
N GLY A 141 14.02 -8.85 6.39
CA GLY A 141 14.49 -10.19 6.75
C GLY A 141 15.96 -10.44 6.44
N GLN A 142 16.53 -9.72 5.46
CA GLN A 142 17.96 -9.68 5.16
C GLN A 142 18.73 -8.66 6.00
N THR A 143 18.08 -8.03 6.98
CA THR A 143 18.67 -7.03 7.88
C THR A 143 19.30 -5.83 7.18
N CYS A 144 18.81 -5.49 5.98
CA CYS A 144 19.28 -4.37 5.16
C CYS A 144 18.75 -3.02 5.71
N PHE A 145 19.13 -2.67 6.94
CA PHE A 145 18.64 -1.50 7.66
C PHE A 145 19.41 -0.22 7.37
N SER A 146 20.66 -0.33 6.91
CA SER A 146 21.55 0.79 6.66
C SER A 146 21.45 1.27 5.22
N PRO A 147 21.54 2.60 4.97
CA PRO A 147 21.63 3.13 3.61
C PRO A 147 22.82 2.51 2.85
N GLY A 148 22.58 2.09 1.62
CA GLY A 148 23.58 1.41 0.79
C GLY A 148 23.48 -0.13 0.82
N GLU A 149 22.78 -0.70 1.80
CA GLU A 149 22.51 -2.14 1.82
C GLU A 149 21.46 -2.50 0.78
N ALA A 150 21.66 -3.63 0.12
CA ALA A 150 20.84 -4.08 -0.98
C ALA A 150 20.57 -5.57 -0.91
N LYS A 151 19.42 -5.97 -1.44
CA LYS A 151 19.09 -7.39 -1.64
C LYS A 151 18.60 -7.60 -3.06
N ASN A 152 18.77 -8.81 -3.55
CA ASN A 152 18.16 -9.25 -4.80
C ASN A 152 17.42 -10.58 -4.57
N THR A 153 16.12 -10.61 -4.88
CA THR A 153 15.32 -11.82 -4.75
C THR A 153 15.15 -12.47 -6.12
N TYR A 154 15.57 -13.73 -6.26
CA TYR A 154 15.50 -14.51 -7.48
C TYR A 154 14.34 -15.52 -7.40
N GLY A 155 13.34 -15.35 -8.24
CA GLY A 155 12.23 -16.29 -8.45
C GLY A 155 11.86 -16.34 -9.93
N THR A 156 10.57 -16.44 -10.27
CA THR A 156 10.12 -16.29 -11.66
C THR A 156 10.46 -14.91 -12.24
N GLY A 157 10.54 -13.89 -11.37
CA GLY A 157 11.10 -12.57 -11.66
C GLY A 157 12.32 -12.27 -10.77
N CYS A 158 12.95 -11.12 -11.00
CA CYS A 158 14.11 -10.64 -10.25
C CYS A 158 13.82 -9.23 -9.72
N PHE A 159 13.99 -9.04 -8.40
CA PHE A 159 13.72 -7.75 -7.75
C PHE A 159 14.90 -7.31 -6.90
N LEU A 160 15.64 -6.34 -7.41
CA LEU A 160 16.75 -5.67 -6.73
C LEU A 160 16.23 -4.47 -5.94
N TRP A 161 16.61 -4.39 -4.67
CA TRP A 161 16.27 -3.29 -3.77
C TRP A 161 17.53 -2.72 -3.14
N LEU A 162 17.57 -1.39 -3.02
CA LEU A 162 18.64 -0.64 -2.35
C LEU A 162 18.01 0.26 -1.29
N ASN A 163 18.44 0.11 -0.04
CA ASN A 163 18.03 1.01 1.03
C ASN A 163 18.69 2.38 0.84
N THR A 164 17.89 3.43 0.74
CA THR A 164 18.35 4.82 0.54
C THR A 164 18.27 5.67 1.82
N GLY A 165 17.91 5.04 2.94
CA GLY A 165 17.62 5.68 4.22
C GLY A 165 16.37 6.55 4.16
N ASN A 166 16.39 7.66 4.89
CA ASN A 166 15.28 8.63 4.93
C ASN A 166 15.26 9.58 3.73
N ARG A 167 15.99 9.28 2.65
CA ARG A 167 16.07 10.12 1.45
C ARG A 167 15.19 9.53 0.36
N ILE A 168 14.24 10.32 -0.13
CA ILE A 168 13.51 10.01 -1.36
C ILE A 168 14.48 10.28 -2.53
N VAL A 169 14.91 9.22 -3.22
CA VAL A 169 15.87 9.31 -4.33
C VAL A 169 15.14 9.02 -5.65
N PRO A 170 14.78 10.04 -6.45
CA PRO A 170 14.18 9.84 -7.76
C PRO A 170 15.16 9.20 -8.73
N SER A 171 14.69 8.24 -9.54
CA SER A 171 15.56 7.62 -10.54
C SER A 171 15.64 8.42 -11.85
N PRO A 172 16.86 8.72 -12.34
CA PRO A 172 17.08 9.21 -13.70
C PRO A 172 17.08 8.09 -14.76
N SER A 173 17.00 6.82 -14.34
CA SER A 173 17.22 5.64 -15.22
C SER A 173 16.10 4.61 -15.14
N GLY A 174 14.90 5.01 -14.71
CA GLY A 174 13.71 4.16 -14.73
C GLY A 174 13.52 3.22 -13.54
N LEU A 175 14.34 3.34 -12.48
CA LEU A 175 14.05 2.66 -11.21
C LEU A 175 12.90 3.34 -10.47
N LEU A 176 12.24 2.59 -9.59
CA LEU A 176 11.14 3.09 -8.78
C LEU A 176 11.66 3.59 -7.43
N THR A 177 11.04 4.64 -6.91
CA THR A 177 11.25 5.13 -5.54
C THR A 177 9.99 4.77 -4.73
N THR A 178 10.16 4.18 -3.55
CA THR A 178 9.05 3.58 -2.80
C THR A 178 9.45 3.45 -1.33
N VAL A 179 8.48 3.28 -0.43
CA VAL A 179 8.81 3.10 1.00
C VAL A 179 9.22 1.66 1.27
N ALA A 180 10.33 1.50 2.00
CA ALA A 180 10.82 0.19 2.44
C ALA A 180 10.00 -0.33 3.63
N TYR A 181 9.91 0.43 4.72
CA TYR A 181 9.11 0.10 5.90
C TYR A 181 8.98 1.33 6.81
N GLY A 182 8.08 1.27 7.79
CA GLY A 182 8.03 2.23 8.92
C GLY A 182 7.80 1.51 10.25
N VAL A 183 8.26 2.13 11.34
CA VAL A 183 8.16 1.61 12.72
C VAL A 183 7.58 2.66 13.68
#